data_AF-A0A930KFV7-F1
#
_entry.id   AF-A0A930KFV7-F1
#
_cell.length_a   1.000
_cell.length_b   1.000
_cell.length_c   1.000
_cell.angle_alpha   90.00
_cell.angle_beta   90.00
_cell.angle_gamma   90.00
#
_symmetry.space_group_name_H-M   'P 1'
#
loop_
_entity.id
_entity.type
_entity.pdbx_description
1 polymer ?
#
loop_
_entity_poly.entity_id
_entity_poly.type
_entity_poly.pdbx_seq_one_letter_code
_entity_poly.pdbx_strand_id
1 'polypeptide(L)'
;MKYILLPKQDKLHQLPFYFAVEEYVAHHYPDDDYFLAWRVPPTVMLGRNQLIENEVNVDYCKAHSIDIFRRKSGGGCIYADEGCIQFSYISRLSNANEAFVQYMNRMANLLQSIGINAQLSGRNDILINDTKVSGCAFYQLDNRCVLHNSLLFNTQLSHLSNALTPSLAKLKSKGIDSVRQRVNNVSQYTDIEITDFMRYARQQFCHSEVLELTEEDMQGIERIEQELASDSFVYGKNPKYSIVKKHRFEGVGTLEAHIELKNNTIVNINLMGDYFLLGDIDNALLKPLKGVEFTREAIENILENTDLSTIIRGFQVSQLLRLLFGRKPHVMKPEWLKIDLTSKKSTGETAGILSKHHMNTICTSGLCPNRAECWMARTATLMIGGDICTRKCRFCNTLSGRPRALDSNEPTRVAESIKALGLRYAVITSVDRDDLDDYGAAHWVQTIKEIQRLNPETKVELLIPDFMGKAELIHQVMATKPHVAGHNMETVRRLTPSVRSVARYDRSLEVLHEITECGITAKTGFMLGLGETHEEILETMDDILKTGCKRLTLGQYLQPTAHHLPVSAYITPEQFADYKRIALEKGFKHVVSGPLVRSSYHAAEG
;
A
#
# COMPACT_ATOMS: atom_id res chain seq x y z
N MET A 1 -4.65 33.94 -18.72
CA MET A 1 -5.28 32.93 -19.57
C MET A 1 -6.30 33.61 -20.45
N LYS A 2 -6.36 33.20 -21.72
CA LYS A 2 -7.25 33.77 -22.73
C LYS A 2 -8.46 32.87 -22.95
N TYR A 3 -9.63 33.46 -23.17
CA TYR A 3 -10.82 32.71 -23.56
C TYR A 3 -10.77 32.37 -25.06
N ILE A 4 -10.95 31.11 -25.43
CA ILE A 4 -10.98 30.69 -26.83
C ILE A 4 -12.34 31.09 -27.43
N LEU A 5 -12.32 31.99 -28.42
CA LEU A 5 -13.50 32.40 -29.19
C LEU A 5 -13.54 31.64 -30.51
N LEU A 6 -14.62 30.88 -30.71
CA LEU A 6 -14.91 30.16 -31.95
C LEU A 6 -15.65 31.09 -32.94
N PRO A 7 -15.40 30.99 -34.26
CA PRO A 7 -16.09 31.80 -35.28
C PRO A 7 -17.62 31.70 -35.29
N LYS A 8 -18.20 30.55 -34.89
CA LYS A 8 -19.65 30.28 -34.91
C LYS A 8 -20.14 29.88 -33.52
N GLN A 9 -20.27 30.86 -32.63
CA GLN A 9 -20.50 30.64 -31.18
C GLN A 9 -21.85 29.97 -30.85
N ASP A 10 -22.88 30.16 -31.67
CA ASP A 10 -24.23 29.62 -31.42
C ASP A 10 -24.42 28.19 -31.94
N LYS A 11 -23.43 27.64 -32.66
CA LYS A 11 -23.52 26.27 -33.19
C LYS A 11 -23.08 25.29 -32.12
N LEU A 12 -23.95 24.34 -31.79
CA LEU A 12 -23.58 23.19 -30.97
C LEU A 12 -22.83 22.17 -31.84
N HIS A 13 -21.64 21.77 -31.41
CA HIS A 13 -20.81 20.78 -32.09
C HIS A 13 -20.81 19.43 -31.36
N GLN A 14 -20.42 18.38 -32.08
CA GLN A 14 -20.21 17.05 -31.52
C GLN A 14 -18.92 17.00 -30.68
N LEU A 15 -18.79 16.01 -29.81
CA LEU A 15 -17.65 15.90 -28.90
C LEU A 15 -16.26 15.98 -29.57
N PRO A 16 -15.99 15.28 -30.70
CA PRO A 16 -14.66 15.27 -31.31
C PRO A 16 -14.16 16.67 -31.69
N PHE A 17 -15.06 17.57 -32.09
CA PHE A 17 -14.73 18.95 -32.43
C PHE A 17 -14.04 19.69 -31.28
N TYR A 18 -14.60 19.63 -30.07
CA TYR A 18 -14.04 20.38 -28.94
C TYR A 18 -12.69 19.81 -28.48
N PHE A 19 -12.50 18.49 -28.55
CA PHE A 19 -11.20 17.89 -28.31
C PHE A 19 -10.18 18.22 -29.41
N ALA A 20 -10.63 18.37 -30.66
CA ALA A 20 -9.80 18.86 -31.73
C ALA A 20 -9.39 20.33 -31.51
N VAL A 21 -10.28 21.19 -31.00
CA VAL A 21 -9.96 22.56 -30.58
C VAL A 21 -8.90 22.55 -29.48
N GLU A 22 -9.10 21.74 -28.42
CA GLU A 22 -8.13 21.60 -27.33
C GLU A 22 -6.73 21.26 -27.85
N GLU A 23 -6.65 20.24 -28.70
CA GLU A 23 -5.39 19.74 -29.22
C GLU A 23 -4.76 20.73 -30.20
N TYR A 24 -5.55 21.32 -31.09
CA TYR A 24 -5.05 22.32 -32.03
C TYR A 24 -4.44 23.51 -31.30
N VAL A 25 -5.15 24.06 -30.32
CA VAL A 25 -4.68 25.20 -29.54
C VAL A 25 -3.44 24.86 -28.73
N ALA A 26 -3.39 23.66 -28.13
CA ALA A 26 -2.22 23.21 -27.39
C ALA A 26 -0.95 23.11 -28.25
N HIS A 27 -1.08 22.78 -29.55
CA HIS A 27 0.06 22.68 -30.46
C HIS A 27 0.46 24.00 -31.12
N HIS A 28 -0.50 24.88 -31.44
CA HIS A 28 -0.26 26.04 -32.30
C HIS A 28 -0.13 27.37 -31.52
N TYR A 29 -0.59 27.42 -30.27
CA TYR A 29 -0.62 28.65 -29.48
C TYR A 29 0.23 28.52 -28.20
N PRO A 30 1.54 28.86 -28.26
CA PRO A 30 2.46 28.65 -27.15
C PRO A 30 2.46 29.76 -26.07
N ASP A 31 1.79 30.89 -26.30
CA ASP A 31 2.00 32.16 -25.61
C ASP A 31 1.28 32.32 -24.25
N ASP A 32 0.14 31.67 -24.03
CA ASP A 32 -0.63 31.79 -22.77
C ASP A 32 -1.24 30.44 -22.35
N ASP A 33 -1.91 30.43 -21.20
CA ASP A 33 -2.88 29.40 -20.85
C ASP A 33 -4.22 29.73 -21.52
N TYR A 34 -5.00 28.72 -21.89
CA TYR A 34 -6.26 28.89 -22.60
C TYR A 34 -7.43 28.23 -21.89
N PHE A 35 -8.60 28.83 -22.03
CA PHE A 35 -9.82 28.33 -21.43
C PHE A 35 -11.00 28.37 -22.41
N LEU A 36 -11.80 27.32 -22.41
CA LEU A 36 -13.02 27.21 -23.20
C LEU A 36 -14.12 26.56 -22.35
N ALA A 37 -15.31 27.16 -22.37
CA ALA A 37 -16.51 26.54 -21.82
C ALA A 37 -17.42 26.11 -22.98
N TRP A 38 -17.82 24.85 -23.00
CA TRP A 38 -18.58 24.27 -24.10
C TRP A 38 -19.57 23.21 -23.62
N ARG A 39 -20.47 22.82 -24.53
CA ARG A 39 -21.54 21.84 -24.29
C ARG A 39 -21.69 20.97 -25.54
N VAL A 40 -22.30 19.81 -25.40
CA VAL A 40 -22.50 18.84 -26.49
C VAL A 40 -23.94 18.34 -26.52
N PRO A 41 -24.41 17.81 -27.67
CA PRO A 41 -25.59 16.95 -27.70
C PRO A 41 -25.40 15.74 -26.77
N PRO A 42 -26.49 15.03 -26.40
CA PRO A 42 -26.41 13.81 -25.59
C PRO A 42 -25.33 12.85 -26.07
N THR A 43 -24.28 12.70 -25.26
CA THR A 43 -23.06 11.96 -25.61
C THR A 43 -22.53 11.20 -24.41
N VAL A 44 -22.12 9.95 -24.63
CA VAL A 44 -21.27 9.19 -23.73
C VAL A 44 -19.80 9.40 -24.13
N MET A 45 -18.99 9.90 -23.20
CA MET A 45 -17.56 10.09 -23.38
C MET A 45 -16.77 8.98 -22.68
N LEU A 46 -16.24 8.06 -23.47
CA LEU A 46 -15.45 6.93 -22.99
C LEU A 46 -13.99 7.34 -22.73
N GLY A 47 -13.42 6.89 -21.60
CA GLY A 47 -12.02 7.13 -21.29
C GLY A 47 -11.06 6.44 -22.27
N ARG A 48 -9.84 6.97 -22.42
CA ARG A 48 -8.81 6.48 -23.36
C ARG A 48 -8.62 4.96 -23.36
N ASN A 49 -8.72 4.34 -22.18
CA ASN A 49 -8.37 2.93 -21.93
C ASN A 49 -9.55 2.07 -21.47
N GLN A 50 -10.78 2.56 -21.66
CA GLN A 50 -12.00 1.82 -21.29
C GLN A 50 -12.59 1.05 -22.48
N LEU A 51 -13.31 -0.02 -22.17
CA LEU A 51 -14.05 -0.82 -23.17
C LEU A 51 -15.51 -0.36 -23.22
N ILE A 52 -16.06 -0.24 -24.43
CA ILE A 52 -17.43 0.25 -24.63
C ILE A 52 -18.42 -0.69 -23.96
N GLU A 53 -18.27 -1.99 -24.20
CA GLU A 53 -19.15 -3.05 -23.70
C GLU A 53 -19.22 -3.12 -22.16
N ASN A 54 -18.17 -2.66 -21.48
CA ASN A 54 -18.11 -2.67 -20.01
C ASN A 54 -18.74 -1.44 -19.37
N GLU A 55 -18.79 -0.33 -20.10
CA GLU A 55 -19.07 0.99 -19.55
C GLU A 55 -20.33 1.63 -20.12
N VAL A 56 -20.75 1.21 -21.30
CA VAL A 56 -21.81 1.84 -22.07
C VAL A 56 -22.93 0.85 -22.37
N ASN A 57 -24.15 1.26 -22.07
CA ASN A 57 -25.35 0.57 -22.52
C ASN A 57 -25.64 1.01 -23.96
N VAL A 58 -24.98 0.35 -24.91
CA VAL A 58 -25.03 0.70 -26.35
C VAL A 58 -26.47 0.66 -26.88
N ASP A 59 -27.28 -0.30 -26.45
CA ASP A 59 -28.68 -0.43 -26.87
C ASP A 59 -29.51 0.77 -26.41
N TYR A 60 -29.35 1.18 -25.15
CA TYR A 60 -30.01 2.38 -24.63
C TYR A 60 -29.55 3.65 -25.36
N CYS A 61 -28.24 3.79 -25.60
CA CYS A 61 -27.69 4.94 -26.30
C CYS A 61 -28.27 5.04 -27.72
N LYS A 62 -28.31 3.93 -28.45
CA LYS A 62 -28.90 3.86 -29.78
C LYS A 62 -30.40 4.19 -29.79
N ALA A 63 -31.16 3.69 -28.82
CA ALA A 63 -32.60 3.93 -28.71
C ALA A 63 -32.96 5.39 -28.39
N HIS A 64 -32.03 6.15 -27.78
CA HIS A 64 -32.25 7.53 -27.35
C HIS A 64 -31.38 8.55 -28.10
N SER A 65 -30.77 8.14 -29.23
CA SER A 65 -29.90 9.01 -30.05
C SER A 65 -28.78 9.67 -29.24
N ILE A 66 -28.14 8.90 -28.36
CA ILE A 66 -26.97 9.32 -27.57
C ILE A 66 -25.72 8.86 -28.29
N ASP A 67 -24.86 9.80 -28.65
CA ASP A 67 -23.61 9.51 -29.34
C ASP A 67 -22.59 8.86 -28.39
N ILE A 68 -21.65 8.08 -28.94
CA ILE A 68 -20.58 7.43 -28.18
C ILE A 68 -19.24 7.84 -28.79
N PHE A 69 -18.44 8.57 -28.02
CA PHE A 69 -17.13 9.02 -28.46
C PHE A 69 -16.06 8.69 -27.41
N ARG A 70 -14.82 8.55 -27.85
CA ARG A 70 -13.67 8.32 -26.98
C ARG A 70 -12.85 9.60 -26.83
N ARG A 71 -12.26 9.81 -25.65
CA ARG A 71 -11.34 10.92 -25.41
C ARG A 71 -9.89 10.46 -25.26
N LYS A 72 -8.93 11.37 -25.51
CA LYS A 72 -7.49 11.14 -25.31
C LYS A 72 -7.07 11.05 -23.84
N SER A 73 -7.86 11.63 -22.93
CA SER A 73 -7.61 11.59 -21.48
C SER A 73 -8.05 10.27 -20.83
N GLY A 74 -7.40 9.94 -19.72
CA GLY A 74 -7.79 8.83 -18.85
C GLY A 74 -9.05 9.11 -18.03
N GLY A 75 -9.34 8.25 -17.05
CA GLY A 75 -10.50 8.39 -16.16
C GLY A 75 -11.73 7.58 -16.59
N GLY A 76 -12.81 7.69 -15.80
CA GLY A 76 -14.03 6.91 -16.01
C GLY A 76 -14.91 7.38 -17.17
N CYS A 77 -15.93 6.58 -17.50
CA CYS A 77 -16.90 6.90 -18.54
C CYS A 77 -17.89 7.94 -18.00
N ILE A 78 -18.25 8.93 -18.81
CA ILE A 78 -19.15 10.01 -18.41
C ILE A 78 -20.26 10.20 -19.46
N TYR A 79 -21.41 10.69 -19.00
CA TYR A 79 -22.47 11.20 -19.88
C TYR A 79 -22.48 12.73 -19.82
N ALA A 80 -22.68 13.36 -20.96
CA ALA A 80 -22.87 14.80 -21.08
C ALA A 80 -23.97 15.12 -22.09
N ASP A 81 -24.63 16.24 -21.85
CA ASP A 81 -25.66 16.82 -22.71
C ASP A 81 -25.59 18.34 -22.61
N GLU A 82 -26.59 19.04 -23.14
CA GLU A 82 -26.67 20.51 -23.09
C GLU A 82 -26.81 21.09 -21.68
N GLY A 83 -27.14 20.26 -20.68
CA GLY A 83 -27.16 20.61 -19.27
C GLY A 83 -25.82 20.36 -18.56
N CYS A 84 -24.85 19.74 -19.22
CA CYS A 84 -23.52 19.45 -18.70
C CYS A 84 -22.49 20.42 -19.30
N ILE A 85 -21.96 21.32 -18.48
CA ILE A 85 -20.91 22.25 -18.93
C ILE A 85 -19.59 21.50 -18.94
N GLN A 86 -18.87 21.57 -20.06
CA GLN A 86 -17.49 21.13 -20.15
C GLN A 86 -16.58 22.35 -20.12
N PHE A 87 -15.52 22.25 -19.34
CA PHE A 87 -14.49 23.28 -19.26
C PHE A 87 -13.16 22.70 -19.68
N SER A 88 -12.56 23.25 -20.72
CA SER A 88 -11.19 22.93 -21.14
C SER A 88 -10.24 23.97 -20.60
N TYR A 89 -9.11 23.50 -20.07
CA TYR A 89 -8.02 24.32 -19.59
C TYR A 89 -6.70 23.78 -20.17
N ILE A 90 -6.07 24.59 -21.01
CA ILE A 90 -4.82 24.26 -21.70
C ILE A 90 -3.72 25.04 -21.00
N SER A 91 -2.91 24.33 -20.22
CA SER A 91 -1.90 24.90 -19.33
C SER A 91 -0.50 24.81 -19.93
N ARG A 92 0.29 25.85 -19.74
CA ARG A 92 1.74 25.90 -20.00
C ARG A 92 2.56 25.10 -18.99
N LEU A 93 1.98 24.71 -17.86
CA LEU A 93 2.65 23.85 -16.89
C LEU A 93 2.95 22.49 -17.52
N SER A 94 4.20 22.06 -17.42
CA SER A 94 4.63 20.73 -17.85
C SER A 94 4.31 19.64 -16.82
N ASN A 95 4.06 20.02 -15.56
CA ASN A 95 3.64 19.09 -14.51
C ASN A 95 2.11 19.00 -14.43
N ALA A 96 1.58 17.86 -14.87
CA ALA A 96 0.14 17.66 -14.93
C ALA A 96 -0.53 17.61 -13.54
N ASN A 97 0.16 17.11 -12.50
CA ASN A 97 -0.39 17.11 -11.14
C ASN A 97 -0.53 18.53 -10.58
N GLU A 98 0.46 19.37 -10.82
CA GLU A 98 0.41 20.77 -10.39
C GLU A 98 -0.71 21.51 -11.13
N ALA A 99 -0.79 21.37 -12.45
CA ALA A 99 -1.86 21.95 -13.26
C ALA A 99 -3.24 21.49 -12.79
N PHE A 100 -3.37 20.20 -12.47
CA PHE A 100 -4.60 19.59 -11.97
C PHE A 100 -5.05 20.15 -10.62
N VAL A 101 -4.15 20.21 -9.64
CA VAL A 101 -4.46 20.75 -8.31
C VAL A 101 -4.86 22.22 -8.41
N GLN A 102 -4.12 23.02 -9.18
CA GLN A 102 -4.44 24.43 -9.38
C GLN A 102 -5.82 24.60 -10.03
N TYR A 103 -6.11 23.84 -11.08
CA TYR A 103 -7.37 23.93 -11.81
C TYR A 103 -8.58 23.46 -10.99
N MET A 104 -8.49 22.33 -10.28
CA MET A 104 -9.58 21.84 -9.43
C MET A 104 -9.94 22.83 -8.31
N ASN A 105 -8.93 23.45 -7.68
CA ASN A 105 -9.18 24.50 -6.70
C ASN A 105 -9.88 25.71 -7.32
N ARG A 106 -9.49 26.14 -8.54
CA ARG A 106 -10.18 27.23 -9.24
C ARG A 106 -11.65 26.92 -9.50
N MET A 107 -11.98 25.68 -9.88
CA MET A 107 -13.36 25.29 -10.13
C MET A 107 -14.19 25.24 -8.83
N ALA A 108 -13.63 24.71 -7.74
CA ALA A 108 -14.31 24.75 -6.44
C ALA A 108 -14.56 26.20 -5.98
N ASN A 109 -13.56 27.08 -6.12
CA ASN A 109 -13.68 28.50 -5.77
C ASN A 109 -14.72 29.23 -6.65
N LEU A 110 -14.83 28.88 -7.94
CA LEU A 110 -15.85 29.44 -8.83
C LEU A 110 -17.26 29.16 -8.28
N LEU A 111 -17.55 27.92 -7.88
CA LEU A 111 -18.83 27.55 -7.28
C LEU A 111 -19.04 28.24 -5.92
N GLN A 112 -18.02 28.32 -5.08
CA GLN A 112 -18.10 29.03 -3.80
C GLN A 112 -18.39 30.52 -3.96
N SER A 113 -17.87 31.16 -5.02
CA SER A 113 -18.09 32.58 -5.28
C SER A 113 -19.56 32.94 -5.58
N ILE A 114 -20.38 31.97 -5.96
CA ILE A 114 -21.83 32.13 -6.16
C ILE A 114 -22.65 31.56 -4.99
N GLY A 115 -22.02 31.32 -3.83
CA GLY A 115 -22.68 30.87 -2.61
C GLY A 115 -22.85 29.36 -2.47
N ILE A 116 -22.24 28.56 -3.35
CA ILE A 116 -22.36 27.09 -3.30
C ILE A 116 -21.20 26.48 -2.51
N ASN A 117 -21.51 25.71 -1.46
CA ASN A 117 -20.51 25.02 -0.65
C ASN A 117 -19.92 23.79 -1.37
N ALA A 118 -19.03 24.04 -2.34
CA ALA A 118 -18.34 23.01 -3.11
C ALA A 118 -17.03 22.58 -2.43
N GLN A 119 -16.78 21.28 -2.37
CA GLN A 119 -15.56 20.69 -1.78
C GLN A 119 -14.90 19.69 -2.72
N LEU A 120 -13.58 19.66 -2.71
CA LEU A 120 -12.81 18.63 -3.43
C LEU A 120 -12.91 17.31 -2.69
N SER A 121 -13.15 16.21 -3.42
CA SER A 121 -13.19 14.87 -2.84
C SER A 121 -12.53 13.83 -3.73
N GLY A 122 -11.96 12.82 -3.08
CA GLY A 122 -11.32 11.70 -3.73
C GLY A 122 -10.15 12.13 -4.63
N ARG A 123 -10.11 11.57 -5.85
CA ARG A 123 -9.00 11.76 -6.79
C ARG A 123 -9.20 12.95 -7.73
N ASN A 124 -10.44 13.23 -8.11
CA ASN A 124 -10.76 14.15 -9.20
C ASN A 124 -12.22 14.66 -9.23
N ASP A 125 -12.91 14.61 -8.09
CA ASP A 125 -14.33 14.94 -8.02
C ASP A 125 -14.56 16.21 -7.18
N ILE A 126 -15.62 16.96 -7.52
CA ILE A 126 -16.15 18.05 -6.69
C ILE A 126 -17.51 17.63 -6.17
N LEU A 127 -17.70 17.79 -4.87
CA LEU A 127 -18.94 17.46 -4.16
C LEU A 127 -19.66 18.72 -3.67
N ILE A 128 -20.98 18.64 -3.66
CA ILE A 128 -21.88 19.55 -2.91
C ILE A 128 -22.73 18.65 -2.02
N ASN A 129 -22.71 18.88 -0.70
CA ASN A 129 -23.43 18.07 0.30
C ASN A 129 -23.23 16.55 0.09
N ASP A 130 -21.98 16.12 -0.06
CA ASP A 130 -21.56 14.72 -0.32
C ASP A 130 -22.06 14.09 -1.64
N THR A 131 -22.67 14.88 -2.52
CA THR A 131 -23.08 14.44 -3.88
C THR A 131 -22.13 14.98 -4.94
N LYS A 132 -21.74 14.11 -5.88
CA LYS A 132 -20.80 14.50 -6.94
C LYS A 132 -21.51 15.35 -7.99
N VAL A 133 -20.95 16.52 -8.26
CA VAL A 133 -21.48 17.43 -9.28
C VAL A 133 -20.49 17.69 -10.41
N SER A 134 -19.22 17.32 -10.23
CA SER A 134 -18.20 17.51 -11.26
C SER A 134 -17.10 16.45 -11.18
N GLY A 135 -16.48 16.19 -12.33
CA GLY A 135 -15.30 15.32 -12.45
C GLY A 135 -14.31 15.86 -13.47
N CYS A 136 -13.02 15.72 -13.19
CA CYS A 136 -11.94 16.19 -14.06
C CYS A 136 -11.09 15.03 -14.61
N ALA A 137 -10.62 15.19 -15.84
CA ALA A 137 -9.59 14.35 -16.43
C ALA A 137 -8.59 15.23 -17.19
N PHE A 138 -7.40 14.70 -17.45
CA PHE A 138 -6.38 15.42 -18.20
C PHE A 138 -5.59 14.47 -19.10
N TYR A 139 -4.87 15.04 -20.05
CA TYR A 139 -3.79 14.40 -20.78
C TYR A 139 -2.63 15.39 -20.97
N GLN A 140 -1.45 14.84 -21.22
CA GLN A 140 -0.23 15.61 -21.42
C GLN A 140 0.22 15.49 -22.87
N LEU A 141 0.64 16.62 -23.43
CA LEU A 141 1.38 16.75 -24.68
C LEU A 141 2.79 17.26 -24.34
N ASP A 142 3.73 17.16 -25.27
CA ASP A 142 5.17 17.38 -25.02
C ASP A 142 5.49 18.63 -24.19
N ASN A 143 4.75 19.73 -24.37
CA ASN A 143 4.95 21.00 -23.65
C ASN A 143 3.65 21.60 -23.07
N ARG A 144 2.60 20.80 -22.90
CA ARG A 144 1.27 21.27 -22.44
C ARG A 144 0.55 20.23 -21.60
N CYS A 145 -0.23 20.71 -20.63
CA CYS A 145 -1.24 19.89 -19.97
C CYS A 145 -2.62 20.35 -20.39
N VAL A 146 -3.44 19.44 -20.93
CA VAL A 146 -4.83 19.71 -21.28
C VAL A 146 -5.72 19.04 -20.25
N LEU A 147 -6.49 19.86 -19.54
CA LEU A 147 -7.45 19.44 -18.55
C LEU A 147 -8.85 19.69 -19.08
N HIS A 148 -9.76 18.73 -18.88
CA HIS A 148 -11.18 18.98 -19.06
C HIS A 148 -11.98 18.57 -17.83
N ASN A 149 -13.04 19.30 -17.58
CA ASN A 149 -13.93 19.10 -16.45
C ASN A 149 -15.36 19.12 -16.90
N SER A 150 -16.12 18.14 -16.44
CA SER A 150 -17.57 18.12 -16.60
C SER A 150 -18.21 18.64 -15.33
N LEU A 151 -19.10 19.63 -15.46
CA LEU A 151 -19.94 20.15 -14.39
C LEU A 151 -21.40 19.85 -14.74
N LEU A 152 -22.03 19.02 -13.90
CA LEU A 152 -23.45 18.67 -14.01
C LEU A 152 -24.27 19.88 -13.57
N PHE A 153 -24.63 20.76 -14.50
CA PHE A 153 -25.33 21.99 -14.16
C PHE A 153 -26.84 21.75 -14.09
N ASN A 154 -27.41 21.27 -15.19
CA ASN A 154 -28.80 20.85 -15.31
C ASN A 154 -28.91 19.60 -16.22
N THR A 155 -27.98 18.65 -16.04
CA THR A 155 -27.84 17.44 -16.86
C THR A 155 -29.03 16.50 -16.67
N GLN A 156 -29.42 15.79 -17.73
CA GLN A 156 -30.45 14.74 -17.66
C GLN A 156 -29.92 13.49 -16.95
N LEU A 157 -30.04 13.48 -15.62
CA LEU A 157 -29.50 12.41 -14.77
C LEU A 157 -30.10 11.02 -15.06
N SER A 158 -31.30 10.96 -15.65
CA SER A 158 -31.92 9.71 -16.13
C SER A 158 -31.12 9.09 -17.27
N HIS A 159 -30.78 9.87 -18.29
CA HIS A 159 -29.92 9.41 -19.39
C HIS A 159 -28.53 9.03 -18.88
N LEU A 160 -27.94 9.83 -17.99
CA LEU A 160 -26.66 9.48 -17.35
C LEU A 160 -26.71 8.10 -16.70
N SER A 161 -27.74 7.82 -15.90
CA SER A 161 -27.83 6.54 -15.17
C SER A 161 -28.11 5.35 -16.08
N ASN A 162 -28.74 5.53 -17.24
CA ASN A 162 -29.19 4.44 -18.11
C ASN A 162 -28.22 4.18 -19.27
N ALA A 163 -27.52 5.22 -19.75
CA ALA A 163 -26.53 5.14 -20.81
C ALA A 163 -25.22 4.48 -20.34
N LEU A 164 -24.94 4.53 -19.02
CA LEU A 164 -23.76 3.93 -18.42
C LEU A 164 -24.08 2.57 -17.78
N THR A 165 -23.25 1.56 -18.06
CA THR A 165 -23.43 0.22 -17.50
C THR A 165 -22.98 0.19 -16.02
N PRO A 166 -23.81 -0.28 -15.06
CA PRO A 166 -23.34 -0.49 -13.70
C PRO A 166 -22.31 -1.62 -13.70
N SER A 167 -21.09 -1.33 -13.26
CA SER A 167 -20.02 -2.35 -13.23
C SER A 167 -20.45 -3.60 -12.44
N LEU A 168 -20.51 -4.76 -13.10
CA LEU A 168 -20.86 -6.06 -12.50
C LEU A 168 -20.01 -6.42 -11.25
N ALA A 169 -18.80 -5.88 -11.14
CA ALA A 169 -17.94 -6.03 -9.95
C ALA A 169 -18.42 -5.24 -8.71
N LYS A 170 -19.15 -4.12 -8.89
CA LYS A 170 -19.76 -3.37 -7.77
C LYS A 170 -21.00 -4.06 -7.20
N LEU A 171 -21.72 -4.81 -8.03
CA LEU A 171 -22.93 -5.55 -7.62
C LEU A 171 -22.61 -6.79 -6.76
N LYS A 172 -21.45 -7.42 -6.93
CA LYS A 172 -21.09 -8.64 -6.18
C LYS A 172 -20.49 -8.41 -4.78
N SER A 173 -20.07 -7.19 -4.44
CA SER A 173 -19.31 -6.95 -3.19
C SER A 173 -20.12 -6.37 -2.04
N LYS A 174 -21.36 -5.95 -2.24
CA LYS A 174 -22.28 -5.56 -1.16
C LYS A 174 -23.71 -5.90 -1.57
N GLY A 175 -24.34 -6.84 -0.87
CA GLY A 175 -25.80 -6.93 -0.90
C GLY A 175 -26.33 -5.62 -0.33
N ILE A 176 -26.94 -4.79 -1.19
CA ILE A 176 -27.87 -3.67 -0.98
C ILE A 176 -28.09 -3.06 -2.38
N ASP A 177 -29.36 -2.85 -2.77
CA ASP A 177 -29.85 -2.23 -4.02
C ASP A 177 -29.43 -0.76 -4.27
N SER A 178 -28.29 -0.28 -3.74
CA SER A 178 -27.97 1.15 -3.77
C SER A 178 -26.48 1.47 -3.90
N VAL A 179 -25.88 1.19 -5.06
CA VAL A 179 -24.59 1.82 -5.44
C VAL A 179 -24.69 2.45 -6.82
N ARG A 180 -25.72 3.27 -7.04
CA ARG A 180 -25.63 4.38 -8.01
C ARG A 180 -24.74 5.45 -7.37
N GLN A 181 -23.73 5.95 -8.08
CA GLN A 181 -23.02 7.15 -7.62
C GLN A 181 -24.05 8.26 -7.43
N ARG A 182 -24.14 8.83 -6.23
CA ARG A 182 -25.05 9.95 -5.93
C ARG A 182 -24.50 11.19 -6.62
N VAL A 183 -24.85 11.35 -7.90
CA VAL A 183 -24.58 12.57 -8.66
C VAL A 183 -25.76 13.52 -8.55
N ASN A 184 -25.49 14.82 -8.63
CA ASN A 184 -26.55 15.83 -8.59
C ASN A 184 -26.23 17.04 -9.49
N ASN A 185 -27.25 17.85 -9.76
CA ASN A 185 -27.15 19.05 -10.58
C ASN A 185 -26.86 20.30 -9.73
N VAL A 186 -26.02 21.20 -10.24
CA VAL A 186 -25.70 22.49 -9.60
C VAL A 186 -26.92 23.40 -9.55
N SER A 187 -27.83 23.33 -10.54
CA SER A 187 -29.07 24.12 -10.61
C SER A 187 -30.01 23.94 -9.42
N GLN A 188 -29.81 22.92 -8.59
CA GLN A 188 -30.56 22.76 -7.34
C GLN A 188 -30.10 23.67 -6.20
N TYR A 189 -28.94 24.31 -6.37
CA TYR A 189 -28.27 25.12 -5.36
C TYR A 189 -28.07 26.58 -5.78
N THR A 190 -28.60 26.98 -6.94
CA THR A 190 -28.49 28.34 -7.47
C THR A 190 -29.63 28.63 -8.43
N ASP A 191 -30.06 29.88 -8.46
CA ASP A 191 -31.06 30.39 -9.42
C ASP A 191 -30.40 30.94 -10.71
N ILE A 192 -29.08 30.82 -10.84
CA ILE A 192 -28.35 31.30 -12.03
C ILE A 192 -28.62 30.35 -13.21
N GLU A 193 -28.99 30.93 -14.35
CA GLU A 193 -29.15 30.17 -15.59
C GLU A 193 -27.80 29.69 -16.15
N ILE A 194 -27.80 28.55 -16.84
CA ILE A 194 -26.56 27.90 -17.32
C ILE A 194 -25.70 28.83 -18.20
N THR A 195 -26.34 29.64 -19.04
CA THR A 195 -25.67 30.59 -19.94
C THR A 195 -25.03 31.75 -19.17
N ASP A 196 -25.69 32.23 -18.12
CA ASP A 196 -25.18 33.27 -17.23
C ASP A 196 -24.02 32.75 -16.38
N PHE A 197 -24.11 31.50 -15.91
CA PHE A 197 -23.02 30.84 -15.22
C PHE A 197 -21.78 30.67 -16.12
N MET A 198 -21.96 30.24 -17.38
CA MET A 198 -20.84 30.16 -18.34
C MET A 198 -20.20 31.53 -18.60
N ARG A 199 -21.00 32.60 -18.73
CA ARG A 199 -20.50 33.98 -18.89
C ARG A 199 -19.72 34.43 -17.66
N TYR A 200 -20.24 34.12 -16.48
CA TYR A 200 -19.57 34.41 -15.21
C TYR A 200 -18.24 33.65 -15.08
N ALA A 201 -18.21 32.36 -15.41
CA ALA A 201 -17.00 31.55 -15.41
C ALA A 201 -15.92 32.12 -16.35
N ARG A 202 -16.33 32.53 -17.57
CA ARG A 202 -15.45 33.24 -18.51
C ARG A 202 -14.87 34.50 -17.88
N GLN A 203 -15.70 35.35 -17.29
CA GLN A 203 -15.26 36.62 -16.69
C GLN A 203 -14.30 36.40 -15.52
N GLN A 204 -14.55 35.38 -14.68
CA GLN A 204 -13.71 35.05 -13.52
C GLN A 204 -12.34 34.50 -13.92
N PHE A 205 -12.26 33.73 -15.00
CA PHE A 205 -10.99 33.09 -15.39
C PHE A 205 -10.19 33.89 -16.42
N CYS A 206 -10.85 34.58 -17.36
CA CYS A 206 -10.20 35.19 -18.53
C CYS A 206 -10.32 36.72 -18.57
N HIS A 207 -11.19 37.31 -17.75
CA HIS A 207 -11.54 38.74 -17.84
C HIS A 207 -11.94 39.13 -19.27
N SER A 208 -11.22 40.07 -19.90
CA SER A 208 -11.45 40.54 -21.28
C SER A 208 -10.53 39.92 -22.33
N GLU A 209 -9.55 39.10 -21.92
CA GLU A 209 -8.54 38.54 -22.83
C GLU A 209 -9.10 37.35 -23.63
N VAL A 210 -8.86 37.35 -24.94
CA VAL A 210 -9.41 36.35 -25.86
C VAL A 210 -8.38 35.87 -26.88
N LEU A 211 -8.52 34.62 -27.30
CA LEU A 211 -7.92 34.07 -28.50
C LEU A 211 -9.04 33.86 -29.51
N GLU A 212 -9.06 34.65 -30.58
CA GLU A 212 -9.99 34.46 -31.70
C GLU A 212 -9.41 33.47 -32.69
N LEU A 213 -10.03 32.30 -32.80
CA LEU A 213 -9.66 31.32 -33.83
C LEU A 213 -10.17 31.79 -35.18
N THR A 214 -9.31 31.74 -36.18
CA THR A 214 -9.60 32.11 -37.56
C THR A 214 -10.23 30.95 -38.33
N GLU A 215 -10.80 31.23 -39.51
CA GLU A 215 -11.29 30.17 -40.42
C GLU A 215 -10.15 29.24 -40.90
N GLU A 216 -8.89 29.69 -40.89
CA GLU A 216 -7.73 28.84 -41.18
C GLU A 216 -7.45 27.85 -40.04
N ASP A 217 -7.51 28.32 -38.79
CA ASP A 217 -7.39 27.45 -37.61
C ASP A 217 -8.48 26.35 -37.65
N MET A 218 -9.70 26.70 -38.07
CA MET A 218 -10.81 25.77 -38.20
C MET A 218 -10.52 24.63 -39.18
N GLN A 219 -9.76 24.85 -40.26
CA GLN A 219 -9.35 23.80 -41.19
C GLN A 219 -8.32 22.83 -40.57
N GLY A 220 -7.49 23.34 -39.65
CA GLY A 220 -6.58 22.51 -38.86
C GLY A 220 -7.33 21.64 -37.85
N ILE A 221 -8.31 22.24 -37.17
CA ILE A 221 -9.20 21.56 -36.22
C ILE A 221 -9.99 20.45 -36.91
N GLU A 222 -10.55 20.71 -38.09
CA GLU A 222 -11.34 19.71 -38.85
C GLU A 222 -10.52 18.43 -39.15
N ARG A 223 -9.22 18.58 -39.45
CA ARG A 223 -8.33 17.42 -39.69
C ARG A 223 -8.15 16.56 -38.44
N ILE A 224 -7.98 17.18 -37.27
CA ILE A 224 -7.86 16.47 -35.99
C ILE A 224 -9.21 15.85 -35.61
N GLU A 225 -10.31 16.57 -35.84
CA GLU A 225 -11.67 16.10 -35.58
C GLU A 225 -11.98 14.81 -36.34
N GLN A 226 -11.61 14.73 -37.62
CA GLN A 226 -11.79 13.52 -38.43
C GLN A 226 -11.09 12.29 -37.84
N GLU A 227 -9.88 12.45 -37.28
CA GLU A 227 -9.17 11.37 -36.60
C GLU A 227 -9.91 10.96 -35.31
N LEU A 228 -10.28 11.93 -34.48
CA LEU A 228 -10.96 11.68 -33.20
C LEU A 228 -12.37 11.10 -33.36
N ALA A 229 -13.04 11.41 -34.47
CA ALA A 229 -14.35 10.87 -34.82
C ALA A 229 -14.29 9.51 -35.51
N SER A 230 -13.10 9.04 -35.93
CA SER A 230 -12.96 7.80 -36.69
C SER A 230 -13.31 6.55 -35.88
N ASP A 231 -13.88 5.55 -36.56
CA ASP A 231 -14.19 4.27 -35.92
C ASP A 231 -12.95 3.58 -35.33
N SER A 232 -11.78 3.76 -35.94
CA SER A 232 -10.51 3.22 -35.44
C SER A 232 -10.12 3.86 -34.10
N PHE A 233 -10.36 5.15 -33.91
CA PHE A 233 -10.10 5.82 -32.64
C PHE A 233 -11.15 5.48 -31.58
N VAL A 234 -12.44 5.51 -31.95
CA VAL A 234 -13.56 5.27 -31.03
C VAL A 234 -13.62 3.79 -30.62
N TYR A 235 -13.57 2.87 -31.60
CA TYR A 235 -13.80 1.43 -31.44
C TYR A 235 -12.54 0.56 -31.62
N GLY A 236 -11.48 1.04 -32.27
CA GLY A 236 -10.36 0.21 -32.75
C GLY A 236 -9.39 -0.34 -31.68
N LYS A 237 -9.60 -0.07 -30.39
CA LYS A 237 -8.83 -0.69 -29.29
C LYS A 237 -9.40 -2.04 -28.84
N ASN A 238 -9.71 -2.94 -29.77
CA ASN A 238 -10.04 -4.34 -29.48
C ASN A 238 -9.06 -5.33 -30.14
N PRO A 239 -7.82 -5.46 -29.63
CA PRO A 239 -6.84 -6.39 -30.17
C PRO A 239 -7.10 -7.82 -29.70
N LYS A 240 -6.80 -8.79 -30.57
CA LYS A 240 -6.86 -10.22 -30.26
C LYS A 240 -5.66 -10.60 -29.39
N TYR A 241 -5.83 -10.53 -28.08
CA TYR A 241 -4.78 -10.92 -27.12
C TYR A 241 -4.97 -12.36 -26.65
N SER A 242 -3.87 -13.09 -26.47
CA SER A 242 -3.89 -14.50 -26.06
C SER A 242 -4.02 -14.69 -24.54
N ILE A 243 -3.69 -13.68 -23.74
CA ILE A 243 -3.82 -13.69 -22.29
C ILE A 243 -4.44 -12.38 -21.80
N VAL A 244 -5.45 -12.50 -20.95
CA VAL A 244 -6.06 -11.37 -20.25
C VAL A 244 -5.98 -11.60 -18.75
N LYS A 245 -5.43 -10.63 -18.01
CA LYS A 245 -5.31 -10.67 -16.55
C LYS A 245 -5.97 -9.44 -15.95
N LYS A 246 -6.89 -9.61 -15.00
CA LYS A 246 -7.65 -8.51 -14.41
C LYS A 246 -7.50 -8.49 -12.89
N HIS A 247 -7.26 -7.32 -12.31
CA HIS A 247 -7.19 -7.17 -10.85
C HIS A 247 -7.53 -5.73 -10.43
N ARG A 248 -8.27 -5.57 -9.32
CA ARG A 248 -8.54 -4.27 -8.69
C ARG A 248 -7.61 -4.04 -7.51
N PHE A 249 -6.88 -2.93 -7.53
CA PHE A 249 -6.01 -2.50 -6.44
C PHE A 249 -6.63 -1.30 -5.74
N GLU A 250 -6.66 -1.36 -4.40
CA GLU A 250 -7.09 -0.24 -3.57
C GLU A 250 -6.16 0.96 -3.76
N GLY A 251 -6.71 2.16 -3.86
CA GLY A 251 -5.97 3.39 -4.17
C GLY A 251 -5.59 3.60 -5.65
N VAL A 252 -5.51 2.53 -6.46
CA VAL A 252 -5.10 2.61 -7.87
C VAL A 252 -6.27 2.48 -8.84
N GLY A 253 -7.11 1.45 -8.68
CA GLY A 253 -8.18 1.09 -9.62
C GLY A 253 -8.11 -0.37 -10.09
N THR A 254 -9.05 -0.74 -10.94
CA THR A 254 -9.06 -1.93 -11.79
C THR A 254 -8.06 -1.77 -12.92
N LEU A 255 -7.17 -2.75 -13.06
CA LEU A 255 -6.29 -2.91 -14.21
C LEU A 255 -6.57 -4.24 -14.90
N GLU A 256 -6.45 -4.24 -16.21
CA GLU A 256 -6.59 -5.39 -17.09
C GLU A 256 -5.41 -5.42 -18.06
N ALA A 257 -4.49 -6.37 -17.88
CA ALA A 257 -3.37 -6.58 -18.77
C ALA A 257 -3.77 -7.54 -19.88
N HIS A 258 -3.68 -7.07 -21.11
CA HIS A 258 -3.87 -7.87 -22.30
C HIS A 258 -2.53 -8.12 -22.96
N ILE A 259 -2.18 -9.38 -23.16
CA ILE A 259 -0.83 -9.81 -23.51
C ILE A 259 -0.91 -10.77 -24.69
N GLU A 260 -0.06 -10.52 -25.67
CA GLU A 260 0.20 -11.42 -26.79
C GLU A 260 1.56 -12.06 -26.60
N LEU A 261 1.59 -13.39 -26.49
CA LEU A 261 2.83 -14.16 -26.35
C LEU A 261 3.17 -14.95 -27.62
N LYS A 262 4.46 -15.03 -27.93
CA LYS A 262 5.04 -15.98 -28.90
C LYS A 262 6.27 -16.62 -28.28
N ASN A 263 6.31 -17.95 -28.19
CA ASN A 263 7.40 -18.70 -27.53
C ASN A 263 7.75 -18.16 -26.12
N ASN A 264 6.73 -17.95 -25.29
CA ASN A 264 6.86 -17.36 -23.95
C ASN A 264 7.46 -15.93 -23.90
N THR A 265 7.58 -15.25 -25.04
CA THR A 265 8.06 -13.87 -25.13
C THR A 265 6.90 -12.93 -25.39
N ILE A 266 6.88 -11.78 -24.72
CA ILE A 266 5.84 -10.75 -24.90
C ILE A 266 6.04 -10.08 -26.26
N VAL A 267 5.12 -10.33 -27.20
CA VAL A 267 5.08 -9.66 -28.50
C VAL A 267 4.37 -8.31 -28.37
N ASN A 268 3.26 -8.30 -27.65
CA ASN A 268 2.49 -7.11 -27.37
C ASN A 268 1.91 -7.16 -25.96
N ILE A 269 1.81 -6.00 -25.32
CA ILE A 269 1.16 -5.86 -24.03
C ILE A 269 0.42 -4.52 -23.99
N ASN A 270 -0.77 -4.53 -23.43
CA ASN A 270 -1.56 -3.34 -23.20
C ASN A 270 -2.23 -3.41 -21.83
N LEU A 271 -2.43 -2.25 -21.21
CA LEU A 271 -3.09 -2.11 -19.91
C LEU A 271 -4.37 -1.30 -20.06
N MET A 272 -5.49 -1.90 -19.69
CA MET A 272 -6.83 -1.31 -19.72
C MET A 272 -7.38 -1.18 -18.29
N GLY A 273 -8.39 -0.33 -18.08
CA GLY A 273 -9.03 -0.18 -16.77
C GLY A 273 -9.31 1.26 -16.33
N ASP A 274 -9.68 1.44 -15.06
CA ASP A 274 -10.12 2.71 -14.44
C ASP A 274 -9.04 3.34 -13.54
N TYR A 275 -7.78 3.17 -13.95
CA TYR A 275 -6.61 3.72 -13.28
C TYR A 275 -6.31 5.17 -13.73
N PHE A 276 -5.56 5.90 -12.89
CA PHE A 276 -5.22 7.29 -13.14
C PHE A 276 -3.82 7.41 -13.72
N LEU A 277 -3.74 7.85 -14.98
CA LEU A 277 -2.48 8.03 -15.71
C LEU A 277 -1.81 9.34 -15.30
N LEU A 278 -0.52 9.29 -14.98
CA LEU A 278 0.32 10.44 -14.64
C LEU A 278 1.39 10.72 -15.70
N GLY A 279 1.74 9.73 -16.53
CA GLY A 279 2.78 9.85 -17.55
C GLY A 279 2.57 8.90 -18.73
N ASP A 280 3.51 8.89 -19.67
CA ASP A 280 3.44 8.10 -20.89
C ASP A 280 3.64 6.60 -20.62
N ILE A 281 2.54 5.87 -20.45
CA ILE A 281 2.54 4.41 -20.24
C ILE A 281 3.07 3.63 -21.44
N ASP A 282 2.89 4.15 -22.65
CA ASP A 282 3.26 3.44 -23.88
C ASP A 282 4.79 3.33 -23.95
N ASN A 283 5.51 4.43 -23.72
CA ASN A 283 6.97 4.44 -23.74
C ASN A 283 7.63 4.03 -22.41
N ALA A 284 7.05 4.38 -21.25
CA ALA A 284 7.69 4.14 -19.96
C ALA A 284 7.40 2.74 -19.36
N LEU A 285 6.37 2.04 -19.84
CA LEU A 285 6.00 0.71 -19.32
C LEU A 285 5.76 -0.33 -20.42
N LEU A 286 4.91 -0.06 -21.41
CA LEU A 286 4.49 -1.11 -22.35
C LEU A 286 5.60 -1.48 -23.35
N LYS A 287 6.30 -0.48 -23.90
CA LYS A 287 7.38 -0.69 -24.86
C LYS A 287 8.59 -1.44 -24.27
N PRO A 288 9.08 -1.13 -23.04
CA PRO A 288 10.16 -1.90 -22.39
C PRO A 288 9.84 -3.38 -22.17
N LEU A 289 8.55 -3.74 -22.03
CA LEU A 289 8.13 -5.12 -21.81
C LEU A 289 8.04 -5.94 -23.11
N LYS A 290 8.10 -5.31 -24.28
CA LYS A 290 8.10 -6.03 -25.57
C LYS A 290 9.45 -6.72 -25.77
N GLY A 291 9.42 -7.99 -26.16
CA GLY A 291 10.61 -8.84 -26.31
C GLY A 291 11.13 -9.45 -25.00
N VAL A 292 10.48 -9.19 -23.87
CA VAL A 292 10.84 -9.76 -22.56
C VAL A 292 10.20 -11.14 -22.41
N GLU A 293 10.91 -12.07 -21.80
CA GLU A 293 10.36 -13.37 -21.42
C GLU A 293 9.23 -13.20 -20.39
N PHE A 294 8.11 -13.90 -20.55
CA PHE A 294 6.94 -13.80 -19.69
C PHE A 294 7.13 -14.58 -18.38
N THR A 295 8.14 -14.19 -17.61
CA THR A 295 8.43 -14.69 -16.26
C THR A 295 8.42 -13.55 -15.26
N ARG A 296 8.22 -13.88 -13.98
CA ARG A 296 8.19 -12.86 -12.92
C ARG A 296 9.54 -12.16 -12.80
N GLU A 297 10.61 -12.95 -12.81
CA GLU A 297 11.98 -12.51 -12.63
C GLU A 297 12.44 -11.61 -13.79
N ALA A 298 12.15 -11.98 -15.04
CA ALA A 298 12.54 -11.17 -16.19
C ALA A 298 11.84 -9.79 -16.20
N ILE A 299 10.54 -9.76 -15.88
CA ILE A 299 9.77 -8.51 -15.80
C ILE A 299 10.20 -7.66 -14.60
N GLU A 300 10.49 -8.28 -13.45
CA GLU A 300 10.97 -7.58 -12.25
C GLU A 300 12.33 -6.92 -12.52
N ASN A 301 13.26 -7.61 -13.17
CA ASN A 301 14.58 -7.09 -13.53
C ASN A 301 14.49 -5.91 -14.52
N ILE A 302 13.65 -6.01 -15.54
CA ILE A 302 13.46 -4.92 -16.52
C ILE A 302 12.90 -3.66 -15.86
N LEU A 303 12.11 -3.81 -14.80
CA LEU A 303 11.45 -2.70 -14.10
C LEU A 303 12.13 -2.31 -12.79
N GLU A 304 13.32 -2.83 -12.48
CA GLU A 304 14.02 -2.62 -11.20
C GLU A 304 14.19 -1.13 -10.86
N ASN A 305 14.45 -0.30 -11.87
CA ASN A 305 14.66 1.14 -11.73
C ASN A 305 13.47 2.00 -12.22
N THR A 306 12.32 1.37 -12.48
CA THR A 306 11.14 2.06 -13.01
C THR A 306 10.15 2.37 -11.90
N ASP A 307 9.95 3.65 -11.60
CA ASP A 307 8.90 4.08 -10.68
C ASP A 307 7.54 4.15 -11.40
N LEU A 308 6.80 3.04 -11.36
CA LEU A 308 5.45 2.97 -11.95
C LEU A 308 4.46 3.98 -11.35
N SER A 309 4.73 4.52 -10.15
CA SER A 309 3.85 5.49 -9.51
C SER A 309 3.85 6.83 -10.23
N THR A 310 4.89 7.13 -11.01
CA THR A 310 4.98 8.30 -11.91
C THR A 310 4.20 8.14 -13.20
N ILE A 311 3.84 6.90 -13.56
CA ILE A 311 3.09 6.55 -14.78
C ILE A 311 1.62 6.33 -14.45
N ILE A 312 1.33 5.59 -13.39
CA ILE A 312 -0.02 5.32 -12.89
C ILE A 312 -0.04 5.63 -11.39
N ARG A 313 -0.89 6.56 -10.97
CA ARG A 313 -0.93 7.05 -9.59
C ARG A 313 -1.07 5.91 -8.57
N GLY A 314 -0.07 5.78 -7.71
CA GLY A 314 -0.05 4.78 -6.62
C GLY A 314 0.20 3.33 -7.08
N PHE A 315 0.49 3.11 -8.36
CA PHE A 315 0.78 1.77 -8.88
C PHE A 315 2.25 1.40 -8.66
N GLN A 316 2.51 0.17 -8.25
CA GLN A 316 3.85 -0.33 -7.95
C GLN A 316 4.20 -1.56 -8.80
N VAL A 317 5.50 -1.80 -9.01
CA VAL A 317 6.00 -3.00 -9.71
C VAL A 317 5.45 -4.28 -9.07
N SER A 318 5.39 -4.35 -7.75
CA SER A 318 4.81 -5.49 -7.01
C SER A 318 3.35 -5.77 -7.38
N GLN A 319 2.56 -4.72 -7.65
CA GLN A 319 1.17 -4.82 -8.07
C GLN A 319 1.06 -5.24 -9.55
N LEU A 320 1.94 -4.76 -10.43
CA LEU A 320 2.03 -5.25 -11.80
C LEU A 320 2.38 -6.74 -11.84
N LEU A 321 3.40 -7.18 -11.09
CA LEU A 321 3.76 -8.59 -11.01
C LEU A 321 2.60 -9.43 -10.44
N ARG A 322 1.82 -8.87 -9.50
CA ARG A 322 0.60 -9.50 -8.99
C ARG A 322 -0.52 -9.57 -10.03
N LEU A 323 -0.66 -8.55 -10.87
CA LEU A 323 -1.62 -8.55 -11.98
C LEU A 323 -1.26 -9.65 -12.99
N LEU A 324 0.01 -9.73 -13.40
CA LEU A 324 0.47 -10.65 -14.44
C LEU A 324 0.54 -12.10 -13.97
N PHE A 325 1.03 -12.34 -12.75
CA PHE A 325 1.39 -13.68 -12.26
C PHE A 325 0.64 -14.12 -10.98
N GLY A 326 -0.27 -13.30 -10.45
CA GLY A 326 -0.93 -13.57 -9.18
C GLY A 326 -0.03 -13.34 -7.96
N ARG A 327 -0.46 -13.80 -6.77
CA ARG A 327 0.42 -13.80 -5.58
C ARG A 327 1.51 -14.86 -5.78
N LYS A 328 2.73 -14.62 -5.27
CA LYS A 328 3.71 -15.72 -5.12
C LYS A 328 3.02 -16.88 -4.38
N PRO A 329 3.20 -18.14 -4.80
CA PRO A 329 2.50 -19.27 -4.22
C PRO A 329 2.58 -19.21 -2.69
N HIS A 330 1.43 -19.07 -2.03
CA HIS A 330 1.37 -19.14 -0.58
C HIS A 330 1.49 -20.60 -0.22
N VAL A 331 2.57 -20.98 0.47
CA VAL A 331 2.69 -22.34 1.03
C VAL A 331 1.50 -22.52 1.97
N MET A 332 0.63 -23.49 1.68
CA MET A 332 -0.54 -23.75 2.52
C MET A 332 -0.07 -24.17 3.91
N LYS A 333 -0.68 -23.59 4.94
CA LYS A 333 -0.40 -23.97 6.33
C LYS A 333 -0.78 -25.44 6.53
N PRO A 334 0.16 -26.32 6.90
CA PRO A 334 -0.11 -27.74 7.06
C PRO A 334 -0.99 -28.01 8.28
N GLU A 335 -1.70 -29.14 8.26
CA GLU A 335 -2.63 -29.53 9.32
C GLU A 335 -1.97 -29.58 10.71
N TRP A 336 -0.73 -30.11 10.80
CA TRP A 336 0.02 -30.25 12.06
C TRP A 336 0.40 -28.91 12.72
N LEU A 337 0.22 -27.77 12.03
CA LEU A 337 0.51 -26.44 12.55
C LEU A 337 -0.76 -25.69 12.98
N LYS A 338 -1.93 -26.29 12.82
CA LYS A 338 -3.20 -25.72 13.29
C LYS A 338 -3.28 -25.84 14.81
N ILE A 339 -3.69 -24.75 15.45
CA ILE A 339 -3.84 -24.67 16.90
C ILE A 339 -5.33 -24.77 17.20
N ASP A 340 -5.68 -25.61 18.16
CA ASP A 340 -7.04 -25.75 18.63
C ASP A 340 -7.43 -24.54 19.50
N LEU A 341 -8.39 -23.75 19.03
CA LEU A 341 -8.92 -22.58 19.72
C LEU A 341 -10.18 -22.90 20.55
N THR A 342 -10.61 -24.17 20.63
CA THR A 342 -11.86 -24.58 21.29
C THR A 342 -11.79 -24.65 22.82
N SER A 343 -10.64 -24.32 23.41
CA SER A 343 -10.46 -24.26 24.86
C SER A 343 -11.42 -23.25 25.52
N LYS A 344 -12.35 -23.74 26.33
CA LYS A 344 -13.26 -22.95 27.18
C LYS A 344 -12.61 -22.41 28.47
N LYS A 345 -11.29 -22.52 28.63
CA LYS A 345 -10.58 -22.05 29.82
C LYS A 345 -10.23 -20.55 29.69
N SER A 346 -10.49 -19.79 30.75
CA SER A 346 -10.38 -18.33 30.76
C SER A 346 -8.93 -17.84 30.66
N THR A 347 -8.61 -17.08 29.61
CA THR A 347 -7.40 -16.25 29.50
C THR A 347 -7.55 -14.87 30.15
N GLY A 348 -8.76 -14.55 30.63
CA GLY A 348 -9.16 -13.20 31.04
C GLY A 348 -8.42 -12.69 32.29
N GLU A 349 -7.99 -13.58 33.17
CA GLU A 349 -7.28 -13.18 34.39
C GLU A 349 -5.89 -12.61 34.09
N THR A 350 -5.07 -13.35 33.33
CA THR A 350 -3.75 -12.89 32.89
C THR A 350 -3.86 -11.61 32.06
N ALA A 351 -4.84 -11.55 31.14
CA ALA A 351 -5.11 -10.36 30.36
C ALA A 351 -5.50 -9.15 31.23
N GLY A 352 -6.34 -9.37 32.25
CA GLY A 352 -6.77 -8.35 33.20
C GLY A 352 -5.61 -7.81 34.05
N ILE A 353 -4.72 -8.68 34.53
CA ILE A 353 -3.52 -8.26 35.28
C ILE A 353 -2.61 -7.41 34.38
N LEU A 354 -2.29 -7.88 33.18
CA LEU A 354 -1.44 -7.15 32.22
C LEU A 354 -2.04 -5.78 31.87
N SER A 355 -3.36 -5.73 31.64
CA SER A 355 -4.06 -4.48 31.34
C SER A 355 -4.07 -3.51 32.52
N LYS A 356 -4.27 -4.00 33.75
CA LYS A 356 -4.30 -3.19 34.97
C LYS A 356 -2.96 -2.50 35.23
N HIS A 357 -1.85 -3.15 34.91
CA HIS A 357 -0.50 -2.60 35.07
C HIS A 357 0.01 -1.90 33.80
N HIS A 358 -0.82 -1.72 32.78
CA HIS A 358 -0.47 -1.10 31.50
C HIS A 358 0.76 -1.74 30.83
N MET A 359 0.85 -3.07 30.87
CA MET A 359 2.01 -3.81 30.39
C MET A 359 1.90 -4.20 28.92
N ASN A 360 2.97 -3.92 28.16
CA ASN A 360 3.16 -4.47 26.84
C ASN A 360 3.70 -5.90 26.91
N THR A 361 3.29 -6.74 25.96
CA THR A 361 3.79 -8.11 25.84
C THR A 361 4.14 -8.41 24.39
N ILE A 362 5.26 -9.10 24.19
CA ILE A 362 5.62 -9.59 22.84
C ILE A 362 4.58 -10.61 22.34
N CYS A 363 3.84 -11.25 23.25
CA CYS A 363 2.71 -12.12 22.93
C CYS A 363 1.63 -11.38 22.10
N THR A 364 1.39 -10.11 22.41
CA THR A 364 0.38 -9.29 21.73
C THR A 364 0.98 -8.55 20.54
N SER A 365 2.11 -7.86 20.73
CA SER A 365 2.74 -7.07 19.67
C SER A 365 3.26 -7.94 18.52
N GLY A 366 3.75 -9.14 18.83
CA GLY A 366 4.23 -10.12 17.85
C GLY A 366 3.16 -11.05 17.28
N LEU A 367 1.87 -10.90 17.65
CA LEU A 367 0.77 -11.81 17.26
C LEU A 367 1.09 -13.29 17.54
N CYS A 368 1.58 -13.57 18.75
CA CYS A 368 2.07 -14.90 19.09
C CYS A 368 0.94 -15.95 19.04
N PRO A 369 1.13 -17.06 18.30
CA PRO A 369 0.14 -18.13 18.23
C PRO A 369 -0.10 -18.83 19.58
N ASN A 370 0.89 -18.85 20.47
CA ASN A 370 0.83 -19.56 21.75
C ASN A 370 0.23 -18.71 22.88
N ARG A 371 -0.24 -17.48 22.58
CA ARG A 371 -0.71 -16.53 23.59
C ARG A 371 -1.78 -17.12 24.49
N ALA A 372 -2.77 -17.82 23.92
CA ALA A 372 -3.85 -18.41 24.68
C ALA A 372 -3.32 -19.46 25.68
N GLU A 373 -2.45 -20.36 25.22
CA GLU A 373 -1.85 -21.40 26.06
C GLU A 373 -1.02 -20.81 27.20
N CYS A 374 -0.09 -19.89 26.88
CA CYS A 374 0.75 -19.24 27.88
C CYS A 374 -0.09 -18.49 28.92
N TRP A 375 -1.12 -17.75 28.49
CA TRP A 375 -1.95 -16.99 29.42
C TRP A 375 -2.84 -17.87 30.29
N MET A 376 -3.28 -19.03 29.81
CA MET A 376 -3.97 -20.02 30.65
C MET A 376 -3.05 -20.59 31.73
N ALA A 377 -1.74 -20.69 31.44
CA ALA A 377 -0.73 -21.08 32.42
C ALA A 377 -0.23 -19.91 33.30
N ARG A 378 -0.95 -18.77 33.30
CA ARG A 378 -0.58 -17.52 34.00
C ARG A 378 0.83 -17.01 33.69
N THR A 379 1.32 -17.23 32.47
CA THR A 379 2.64 -16.77 32.03
C THR A 379 2.56 -15.85 30.83
N ALA A 380 3.44 -14.86 30.79
CA ALA A 380 3.59 -13.94 29.67
C ALA A 380 5.02 -13.40 29.64
N THR A 381 5.55 -13.21 28.44
CA THR A 381 6.83 -12.51 28.23
C THR A 381 6.56 -11.02 28.20
N LEU A 382 7.05 -10.30 29.21
CA LEU A 382 6.85 -8.87 29.35
C LEU A 382 7.80 -8.13 28.41
N MET A 383 7.28 -7.09 27.75
CA MET A 383 8.05 -6.27 26.80
C MET A 383 8.17 -4.85 27.36
N ILE A 384 9.41 -4.42 27.64
CA ILE A 384 9.72 -3.08 28.17
C ILE A 384 10.15 -2.11 27.08
N GLY A 385 10.19 -0.82 27.40
CA GLY A 385 10.61 0.25 26.50
C GLY A 385 9.50 0.77 25.58
N GLY A 386 8.25 0.32 25.78
CA GLY A 386 7.08 0.66 24.98
C GLY A 386 6.65 -0.43 23.99
N ASP A 387 5.81 -0.04 23.03
CA ASP A 387 5.23 -0.90 21.97
C ASP A 387 5.69 -0.52 20.56
N ILE A 388 6.48 0.55 20.43
CA ILE A 388 7.06 1.05 19.18
C ILE A 388 8.57 0.82 19.21
N CYS A 389 9.07 0.10 18.21
CA CYS A 389 10.48 -0.21 18.02
C CYS A 389 11.13 0.77 17.04
N THR A 390 12.38 1.17 17.32
CA THR A 390 13.18 1.98 16.37
C THR A 390 13.60 1.18 15.12
N ARG A 391 13.48 -0.15 15.18
CA ARG A 391 13.87 -1.08 14.12
C ARG A 391 12.66 -1.71 13.44
N LYS A 392 12.86 -2.12 12.18
CA LYS A 392 11.82 -2.68 11.31
C LYS A 392 12.27 -3.99 10.66
N CYS A 393 12.48 -5.01 11.49
CA CYS A 393 12.77 -6.36 10.98
C CYS A 393 11.58 -6.90 10.17
N ARG A 394 11.83 -7.47 8.99
CA ARG A 394 10.78 -7.81 8.01
C ARG A 394 9.93 -9.03 8.40
N PHE A 395 10.32 -9.72 9.47
CA PHE A 395 9.56 -10.81 10.08
C PHE A 395 8.68 -10.35 11.27
N CYS A 396 8.97 -9.20 11.88
CA CYS A 396 8.43 -8.80 13.18
C CYS A 396 7.20 -7.91 13.02
N ASN A 397 6.14 -8.19 13.79
CA ASN A 397 4.89 -7.44 13.75
C ASN A 397 4.83 -6.27 14.75
N THR A 398 5.79 -6.14 15.66
CA THR A 398 5.84 -5.00 16.57
C THR A 398 5.93 -3.70 15.76
N LEU A 399 5.14 -2.69 16.16
CA LEU A 399 5.08 -1.42 15.43
C LEU A 399 6.48 -0.79 15.35
N SER A 400 6.84 -0.27 14.19
CA SER A 400 8.09 0.46 13.99
C SER A 400 7.83 1.95 13.82
N GLY A 401 8.67 2.79 14.41
CA GLY A 401 8.52 4.24 14.31
C GLY A 401 9.36 4.97 15.35
N ARG A 402 8.98 6.22 15.66
CA ARG A 402 9.59 6.98 16.74
C ARG A 402 8.89 6.63 18.07
N PRO A 403 9.57 6.02 19.05
CA PRO A 403 8.96 5.68 20.33
C PRO A 403 8.62 6.92 21.15
N ARG A 404 7.79 6.73 22.18
CA ARG A 404 7.59 7.73 23.24
C ARG A 404 8.80 7.73 24.19
N ALA A 405 8.92 8.79 25.00
CA ALA A 405 9.88 8.82 26.09
C ALA A 405 9.70 7.59 27.00
N LEU A 406 10.79 7.06 27.54
CA LEU A 406 10.74 5.98 28.53
C LEU A 406 9.92 6.43 29.74
N ASP A 407 9.05 5.54 30.21
CA ASP A 407 8.30 5.76 31.44
C ASP A 407 9.14 5.31 32.64
N SER A 408 9.50 6.25 33.50
CA SER A 408 10.31 5.99 34.70
C SER A 408 9.66 5.03 35.70
N ASN A 409 8.33 4.87 35.65
CA ASN A 409 7.59 3.92 36.50
C ASN A 409 7.38 2.54 35.85
N GLU A 410 7.77 2.35 34.58
CA GLU A 410 7.68 1.03 33.93
C GLU A 410 8.43 -0.08 34.70
N PRO A 411 9.66 0.13 35.23
CA PRO A 411 10.37 -0.86 36.06
C PRO A 411 9.53 -1.41 37.22
N THR A 412 8.87 -0.53 37.98
CA THR A 412 8.03 -0.91 39.13
C THR A 412 6.79 -1.66 38.67
N ARG A 413 6.12 -1.22 37.60
CA ARG A 413 4.94 -1.92 37.07
C ARG A 413 5.28 -3.31 36.53
N VAL A 414 6.45 -3.49 35.91
CA VAL A 414 6.96 -4.81 35.49
C VAL A 414 7.07 -5.72 36.71
N ALA A 415 7.74 -5.26 37.76
CA ALA A 415 7.95 -6.03 38.97
C ALA A 415 6.63 -6.34 39.72
N GLU A 416 5.69 -5.41 39.79
CA GLU A 416 4.35 -5.64 40.33
C GLU A 416 3.55 -6.65 39.51
N SER A 417 3.68 -6.60 38.17
CA SER A 417 3.01 -7.54 37.27
C SER A 417 3.51 -8.97 37.47
N ILE A 418 4.83 -9.16 37.62
CA ILE A 418 5.45 -10.45 37.94
C ILE A 418 4.88 -11.00 39.26
N LYS A 419 4.77 -10.13 40.28
CA LYS A 419 4.19 -10.48 41.58
C LYS A 419 2.73 -10.89 41.47
N ALA A 420 1.92 -10.11 40.76
CA ALA A 420 0.50 -10.36 40.58
C ALA A 420 0.21 -11.64 39.75
N LEU A 421 1.07 -11.94 38.78
CA LEU A 421 1.01 -13.19 38.02
C LEU A 421 1.49 -14.39 38.83
N GLY A 422 2.31 -14.17 39.87
CA GLY A 422 2.90 -15.23 40.70
C GLY A 422 4.00 -16.01 39.98
N LEU A 423 4.79 -15.33 39.13
CA LEU A 423 5.78 -15.99 38.29
C LEU A 423 7.01 -16.43 39.10
N ARG A 424 7.30 -17.72 39.10
CA ARG A 424 8.59 -18.26 39.59
C ARG A 424 9.74 -18.06 38.60
N TYR A 425 9.41 -17.85 37.32
CA TYR A 425 10.34 -17.59 36.24
C TYR A 425 9.76 -16.51 35.34
N ALA A 426 10.43 -15.37 35.21
CA ALA A 426 9.99 -14.24 34.42
C ALA A 426 10.92 -14.06 33.21
N VAL A 427 10.34 -13.96 32.02
CA VAL A 427 11.06 -13.62 30.79
C VAL A 427 10.75 -12.20 30.39
N ILE A 428 11.79 -11.38 30.26
CA ILE A 428 11.70 -9.97 29.90
C ILE A 428 12.37 -9.77 28.55
N THR A 429 11.72 -9.03 27.66
CA THR A 429 12.27 -8.57 26.38
C THR A 429 12.00 -7.08 26.20
N SER A 430 12.50 -6.45 25.14
CA SER A 430 12.23 -5.05 24.85
C SER A 430 12.05 -4.81 23.35
N VAL A 431 11.48 -3.65 23.04
CA VAL A 431 11.73 -3.02 21.74
C VAL A 431 13.18 -2.51 21.68
N ASP A 432 13.70 -2.28 20.48
CA ASP A 432 14.95 -1.52 20.31
C ASP A 432 14.69 -0.03 20.53
N ARG A 433 15.65 0.64 21.18
CA ARG A 433 15.60 2.06 21.56
C ARG A 433 16.82 2.81 21.02
N ASP A 434 17.04 2.73 19.71
CA ASP A 434 18.15 3.41 19.03
C ASP A 434 18.04 4.95 19.11
N ASP A 435 16.92 5.47 19.61
CA ASP A 435 16.66 6.89 19.88
C ASP A 435 17.32 7.41 21.17
N LEU A 436 17.86 6.53 22.01
CA LEU A 436 18.53 6.86 23.27
C LEU A 436 20.05 6.68 23.16
N ASP A 437 20.81 7.50 23.87
CA ASP A 437 22.29 7.47 23.84
C ASP A 437 22.88 6.13 24.32
N ASP A 438 22.22 5.50 25.30
CA ASP A 438 22.57 4.21 25.89
C ASP A 438 21.74 3.04 25.34
N TYR A 439 20.95 3.28 24.28
CA TYR A 439 20.07 2.30 23.67
C TYR A 439 19.08 1.62 24.65
N GLY A 440 18.77 2.27 25.78
CA GLY A 440 17.88 1.75 26.83
C GLY A 440 18.53 0.83 27.86
N ALA A 441 19.86 0.70 27.88
CA ALA A 441 20.57 -0.18 28.82
C ALA A 441 20.31 0.19 30.30
N ALA A 442 20.28 1.48 30.66
CA ALA A 442 19.97 1.92 32.02
C ALA A 442 18.55 1.53 32.45
N HIS A 443 17.61 1.54 31.52
CA HIS A 443 16.22 1.15 31.76
C HIS A 443 16.08 -0.34 32.03
N TRP A 444 16.80 -1.17 31.27
CA TRP A 444 16.95 -2.60 31.55
C TRP A 444 17.48 -2.85 32.97
N VAL A 445 18.55 -2.15 33.36
CA VAL A 445 19.14 -2.28 34.71
C VAL A 445 18.16 -1.92 35.81
N GLN A 446 17.45 -0.79 35.67
CA GLN A 446 16.45 -0.36 36.65
C GLN A 446 15.31 -1.37 36.77
N THR A 447 14.83 -1.88 35.63
CA THR A 447 13.80 -2.93 35.58
C THR A 447 14.23 -4.17 36.34
N ILE A 448 15.43 -4.70 36.07
CA ILE A 448 15.88 -5.96 36.69
C ILE A 448 16.08 -5.79 38.20
N LYS A 449 16.67 -4.66 38.64
CA LYS A 449 16.84 -4.35 40.07
C LYS A 449 15.50 -4.30 40.79
N GLU A 450 14.50 -3.70 40.17
CA GLU A 450 13.17 -3.58 40.77
C GLU A 450 12.43 -4.92 40.81
N ILE A 451 12.60 -5.77 39.78
CA ILE A 451 12.12 -7.16 39.79
C ILE A 451 12.75 -7.92 40.95
N GLN A 452 14.07 -7.87 41.10
CA GLN A 452 14.80 -8.57 42.17
C GLN A 452 14.41 -8.08 43.56
N ARG A 453 14.13 -6.77 43.70
CA ARG A 453 13.71 -6.16 44.97
C ARG A 453 12.31 -6.65 45.40
N LEU A 454 11.35 -6.68 44.47
CA LEU A 454 9.96 -7.03 44.77
C LEU A 454 9.67 -8.54 44.70
N ASN A 455 10.47 -9.28 43.94
CA ASN A 455 10.30 -10.70 43.65
C ASN A 455 11.64 -11.47 43.80
N PRO A 456 12.23 -11.52 45.00
CA PRO A 456 13.57 -12.08 45.19
C PRO A 456 13.70 -13.57 44.87
N GLU A 457 12.59 -14.32 44.86
CA GLU A 457 12.57 -15.75 44.54
C GLU A 457 12.35 -16.04 43.05
N THR A 458 12.02 -15.03 42.25
CA THR A 458 11.74 -15.19 40.82
C THR A 458 13.04 -15.26 40.02
N LYS A 459 13.21 -16.35 39.26
CA LYS A 459 14.29 -16.44 38.28
C LYS A 459 13.99 -15.51 37.10
N VAL A 460 15.02 -14.84 36.60
CA VAL A 460 14.87 -13.83 35.53
C VAL A 460 15.69 -14.24 34.30
N GLU A 461 15.00 -14.33 33.16
CA GLU A 461 15.59 -14.47 31.83
C GLU A 461 15.42 -13.18 31.04
N LEU A 462 16.49 -12.69 30.44
CA LEU A 462 16.47 -11.52 29.57
C LEU A 462 16.61 -11.93 28.11
N LEU A 463 15.82 -11.33 27.22
CA LEU A 463 16.03 -11.37 25.78
C LEU A 463 16.32 -9.94 25.30
N ILE A 464 17.60 -9.62 25.20
CA ILE A 464 18.13 -8.26 25.00
C ILE A 464 18.34 -7.91 23.51
N PRO A 465 18.26 -6.62 23.13
CA PRO A 465 18.73 -6.15 21.83
C PRO A 465 20.25 -6.24 21.72
N ASP A 466 20.81 -5.84 20.58
CA ASP A 466 22.27 -5.87 20.36
C ASP A 466 23.03 -4.67 20.96
N PHE A 467 22.32 -3.63 21.41
CA PHE A 467 22.89 -2.34 21.84
C PHE A 467 23.93 -1.79 20.85
N MET A 468 23.73 -2.02 19.54
CA MET A 468 24.69 -1.71 18.46
C MET A 468 26.08 -2.36 18.61
N GLY A 469 26.23 -3.39 19.43
CA GLY A 469 27.49 -4.08 19.70
C GLY A 469 28.36 -3.42 20.77
N LYS A 470 27.81 -2.46 21.52
CA LYS A 470 28.53 -1.79 22.61
C LYS A 470 28.66 -2.73 23.82
N ALA A 471 29.83 -3.36 23.95
CA ALA A 471 30.13 -4.32 25.02
C ALA A 471 29.89 -3.73 26.43
N GLU A 472 30.22 -2.45 26.63
CA GLU A 472 30.04 -1.76 27.90
C GLU A 472 28.57 -1.71 28.35
N LEU A 473 27.63 -1.56 27.41
CA LEU A 473 26.19 -1.55 27.70
C LEU A 473 25.67 -2.96 27.98
N ILE A 474 26.18 -3.96 27.26
CA ILE A 474 25.87 -5.37 27.52
C ILE A 474 26.32 -5.74 28.93
N HIS A 475 27.57 -5.43 29.29
CA HIS A 475 28.14 -5.68 30.61
C HIS A 475 27.37 -4.95 31.71
N GLN A 476 26.93 -3.71 31.45
CA GLN A 476 26.11 -2.94 32.38
C GLN A 476 24.80 -3.68 32.72
N VAL A 477 24.13 -4.27 31.72
CA VAL A 477 22.91 -5.08 31.95
C VAL A 477 23.27 -6.41 32.61
N MET A 478 24.34 -7.09 32.18
CA MET A 478 24.76 -8.37 32.77
C MET A 478 25.20 -8.25 34.24
N ALA A 479 25.68 -7.07 34.67
CA ALA A 479 26.04 -6.79 36.05
C ALA A 479 24.86 -6.92 37.04
N THR A 480 23.60 -6.92 36.55
CA THR A 480 22.43 -7.24 37.39
C THR A 480 22.27 -8.74 37.66
N LYS A 481 23.15 -9.59 37.10
CA LYS A 481 23.20 -11.05 37.30
C LYS A 481 21.86 -11.74 37.01
N PRO A 482 21.30 -11.62 35.79
CA PRO A 482 20.16 -12.43 35.40
C PRO A 482 20.53 -13.92 35.42
N HIS A 483 19.53 -14.79 35.55
CA HIS A 483 19.77 -16.24 35.57
C HIS A 483 20.12 -16.76 34.17
N VAL A 484 19.45 -16.22 33.16
CA VAL A 484 19.69 -16.47 31.75
C VAL A 484 19.65 -15.13 31.02
N ALA A 485 20.53 -14.92 30.05
CA ALA A 485 20.44 -13.80 29.13
C ALA A 485 20.56 -14.32 27.70
N GLY A 486 19.78 -13.76 26.79
CA GLY A 486 19.75 -14.19 25.43
C GLY A 486 19.67 -13.07 24.43
N HIS A 487 20.16 -13.36 23.24
CA HIS A 487 20.08 -12.52 22.06
C HIS A 487 19.85 -13.45 20.87
N ASN A 488 18.75 -13.27 20.14
CA ASN A 488 18.41 -14.16 19.04
C ASN A 488 19.24 -13.85 17.78
N MET A 489 19.70 -14.91 17.12
CA MET A 489 20.24 -14.84 15.76
C MET A 489 19.15 -14.56 14.72
N GLU A 490 17.93 -15.04 14.99
CA GLU A 490 16.72 -14.97 14.17
C GLU A 490 16.77 -15.73 12.84
N THR A 491 17.89 -15.72 12.12
CA THR A 491 18.09 -16.45 10.86
C THR A 491 19.57 -16.69 10.58
N VAL A 492 19.88 -17.32 9.45
CA VAL A 492 21.24 -17.63 9.00
C VAL A 492 21.96 -16.40 8.43
N ARG A 493 23.28 -16.49 8.28
CA ARG A 493 24.16 -15.41 7.82
C ARG A 493 23.69 -14.75 6.52
N ARG A 494 23.40 -15.52 5.46
CA ARG A 494 22.96 -15.02 4.15
C ARG A 494 21.64 -14.26 4.21
N LEU A 495 20.70 -14.70 5.05
CA LEU A 495 19.36 -14.11 5.13
C LEU A 495 19.30 -12.91 6.08
N THR A 496 20.26 -12.75 6.98
CA THR A 496 20.25 -11.67 7.98
C THR A 496 20.01 -10.28 7.37
N PRO A 497 20.70 -9.85 6.28
CA PRO A 497 20.47 -8.52 5.69
C PRO A 497 19.07 -8.32 5.08
N SER A 498 18.42 -9.41 4.65
CA SER A 498 17.07 -9.34 4.06
C SER A 498 15.95 -9.55 5.07
N VAL A 499 16.27 -10.06 6.27
CA VAL A 499 15.33 -10.37 7.35
C VAL A 499 15.36 -9.33 8.47
N ARG A 500 16.55 -8.88 8.89
CA ARG A 500 16.77 -7.94 9.99
C ARG A 500 17.15 -6.57 9.41
N SER A 501 16.70 -5.51 10.08
CA SER A 501 16.89 -4.14 9.57
C SER A 501 18.27 -3.55 9.89
N VAL A 502 18.68 -3.61 11.15
CA VAL A 502 19.92 -2.99 11.65
C VAL A 502 20.93 -4.00 12.15
N ALA A 503 20.44 -5.03 12.87
CA ALA A 503 21.30 -6.04 13.46
C ALA A 503 22.03 -6.87 12.40
N ARG A 504 23.31 -7.16 12.67
CA ARG A 504 24.20 -7.94 11.80
C ARG A 504 24.47 -9.31 12.43
N TYR A 505 24.71 -10.31 11.58
CA TYR A 505 24.93 -11.68 12.04
C TYR A 505 26.13 -11.77 12.99
N ASP A 506 27.30 -11.26 12.59
CA ASP A 506 28.51 -11.32 13.42
C ASP A 506 28.37 -10.51 14.71
N ARG A 507 27.73 -9.34 14.67
CA ARG A 507 27.44 -8.57 15.88
C ARG A 507 26.55 -9.35 16.85
N SER A 508 25.57 -10.10 16.36
CA SER A 508 24.73 -10.94 17.22
C SER A 508 25.54 -12.07 17.87
N LEU A 509 26.53 -12.62 17.19
CA LEU A 509 27.47 -13.58 17.79
C LEU A 509 28.37 -12.92 18.83
N GLU A 510 28.86 -11.69 18.57
CA GLU A 510 29.62 -10.89 19.54
C GLU A 510 28.79 -10.66 20.80
N VAL A 511 27.52 -10.26 20.69
CA VAL A 511 26.62 -10.08 21.85
C VAL A 511 26.50 -11.36 22.67
N LEU A 512 26.36 -12.52 22.02
CA LEU A 512 26.31 -13.81 22.71
C LEU A 512 27.63 -14.11 23.44
N HIS A 513 28.75 -13.82 22.79
CA HIS A 513 30.07 -13.97 23.40
C HIS A 513 30.23 -13.08 24.64
N GLU A 514 29.87 -11.80 24.55
CA GLU A 514 29.92 -10.86 25.69
C GLU A 514 29.06 -11.32 26.87
N ILE A 515 27.87 -11.88 26.62
CA ILE A 515 27.03 -12.48 27.67
C ILE A 515 27.76 -13.63 28.38
N THR A 516 28.42 -14.51 27.62
CA THR A 516 29.14 -15.65 28.19
C THR A 516 30.39 -15.25 28.96
N GLU A 517 31.13 -14.24 28.49
CA GLU A 517 32.32 -13.71 29.16
C GLU A 517 31.96 -13.08 30.52
N CYS A 518 30.75 -12.54 30.65
CA CYS A 518 30.22 -12.08 31.94
C CYS A 518 29.87 -13.22 32.93
N GLY A 519 30.07 -14.49 32.55
CA GLY A 519 29.71 -15.66 33.35
C GLY A 519 28.19 -15.92 33.42
N ILE A 520 27.40 -15.28 32.57
CA ILE A 520 25.95 -15.47 32.49
C ILE A 520 25.61 -16.62 31.54
N THR A 521 24.57 -17.40 31.86
CA THR A 521 24.11 -18.45 30.97
C THR A 521 23.48 -17.83 29.71
N ALA A 522 24.19 -17.92 28.59
CA ALA A 522 23.71 -17.43 27.30
C ALA A 522 22.67 -18.37 26.66
N LYS A 523 21.69 -17.77 25.97
CA LYS A 523 20.67 -18.44 25.18
C LYS A 523 20.43 -17.73 23.86
N THR A 524 20.14 -18.48 22.80
CA THR A 524 19.75 -17.89 21.52
C THR A 524 18.69 -18.73 20.81
N GLY A 525 18.19 -18.20 19.71
CA GLY A 525 17.29 -18.90 18.81
C GLY A 525 17.29 -18.30 17.42
N PHE A 526 16.83 -19.10 16.47
CA PHE A 526 16.55 -18.66 15.11
C PHE A 526 15.34 -19.40 14.55
N MET A 527 14.70 -18.77 13.57
CA MET A 527 13.50 -19.27 12.91
C MET A 527 13.88 -20.05 11.66
N LEU A 528 13.14 -21.12 11.39
CA LEU A 528 13.22 -21.90 10.16
C LEU A 528 12.01 -21.62 9.26
N GLY A 529 12.16 -21.82 7.95
CA GLY A 529 11.15 -21.57 6.93
C GLY A 529 11.25 -20.21 6.25
N LEU A 530 12.39 -19.51 6.38
CA LEU A 530 12.67 -18.23 5.72
C LEU A 530 13.45 -18.40 4.40
N GLY A 531 13.91 -19.63 4.10
CA GLY A 531 14.65 -19.97 2.88
C GLY A 531 16.11 -20.33 3.13
N GLU A 532 16.44 -20.63 4.38
CA GLU A 532 17.72 -21.20 4.79
C GLU A 532 17.89 -22.64 4.28
N THR A 533 19.12 -23.03 3.96
CA THR A 533 19.44 -24.43 3.63
C THR A 533 19.83 -25.23 4.86
N HIS A 534 19.87 -26.56 4.72
CA HIS A 534 20.29 -27.45 5.79
C HIS A 534 21.71 -27.12 6.28
N GLU A 535 22.64 -26.89 5.35
CA GLU A 535 24.05 -26.58 5.63
C GLU A 535 24.18 -25.25 6.38
N GLU A 536 23.41 -24.23 5.99
CA GLU A 536 23.42 -22.93 6.66
C GLU A 536 22.88 -23.01 8.10
N ILE A 537 21.90 -23.89 8.35
CA ILE A 537 21.41 -24.16 9.70
C ILE A 537 22.53 -24.77 10.55
N LEU A 538 23.26 -25.76 10.01
CA LEU A 538 24.36 -26.41 10.72
C LEU A 538 25.54 -25.47 10.96
N GLU A 539 25.90 -24.64 9.99
CA GLU A 539 26.92 -23.59 10.14
C GLU A 539 26.52 -22.61 11.24
N THR A 540 25.26 -22.19 11.27
CA THR A 540 24.74 -21.29 12.31
C THR A 540 24.86 -21.91 13.70
N MET A 541 24.58 -23.21 13.85
CA MET A 541 24.80 -23.94 15.10
C MET A 541 26.27 -23.92 15.54
N ASP A 542 27.19 -24.14 14.61
CA ASP A 542 28.63 -24.16 14.90
C ASP A 542 29.14 -22.76 15.28
N ASP A 543 28.68 -21.73 14.58
CA ASP A 543 29.01 -20.34 14.90
C ASP A 543 28.50 -19.92 16.28
N ILE A 544 27.27 -20.29 16.63
CA ILE A 544 26.72 -20.04 17.97
C ILE A 544 27.56 -20.74 19.04
N LEU A 545 27.98 -21.99 18.83
CA LEU A 545 28.77 -22.73 19.82
C LEU A 545 30.14 -22.08 20.08
N LYS A 546 30.76 -21.47 19.05
CA LYS A 546 32.04 -20.74 19.20
C LYS A 546 31.92 -19.55 20.16
N THR A 547 30.72 -18.98 20.33
CA THR A 547 30.49 -17.89 21.29
C THR A 547 30.46 -18.37 22.74
N GLY A 548 30.35 -19.68 22.99
CA GLY A 548 30.14 -20.26 24.32
C GLY A 548 28.65 -20.45 24.69
N CYS A 549 27.71 -19.98 23.86
CA CYS A 549 26.28 -20.18 24.05
C CYS A 549 25.89 -21.65 23.89
N LYS A 550 25.24 -22.23 24.92
CA LYS A 550 24.88 -23.67 24.98
C LYS A 550 23.38 -23.94 25.10
N ARG A 551 22.54 -22.91 24.98
CA ARG A 551 21.08 -23.04 24.97
C ARG A 551 20.52 -22.52 23.64
N LEU A 552 19.75 -23.36 22.94
CA LEU A 552 19.24 -23.07 21.60
C LEU A 552 17.73 -23.31 21.50
N THR A 553 17.02 -22.38 20.85
CA THR A 553 15.62 -22.58 20.45
C THR A 553 15.45 -22.50 18.94
N LEU A 554 14.79 -23.51 18.36
CA LEU A 554 14.46 -23.56 16.92
C LEU A 554 12.94 -23.55 16.77
N GLY A 555 12.41 -22.58 16.02
CA GLY A 555 10.98 -22.41 15.81
C GLY A 555 10.62 -22.21 14.33
N GLN A 556 9.39 -22.50 13.95
CA GLN A 556 8.90 -22.19 12.61
C GLN A 556 8.59 -20.69 12.49
N TYR A 557 9.12 -20.05 11.44
CA TYR A 557 8.67 -18.74 11.01
C TYR A 557 7.20 -18.80 10.61
N LEU A 558 6.37 -18.00 11.29
CA LEU A 558 4.98 -17.79 10.92
C LEU A 558 4.83 -16.35 10.45
N GLN A 559 4.40 -16.18 9.21
CA GLN A 559 4.13 -14.87 8.64
C GLN A 559 2.99 -14.18 9.42
N PRO A 560 3.23 -13.02 10.07
CA PRO A 560 2.19 -12.36 10.86
C PRO A 560 1.07 -11.76 10.02
N THR A 561 1.44 -11.09 8.92
CA THR A 561 0.51 -10.47 7.96
C THR A 561 1.06 -10.58 6.54
N ALA A 562 0.23 -10.36 5.53
CA ALA A 562 0.63 -10.41 4.11
C ALA A 562 1.71 -9.38 3.69
N HIS A 563 2.04 -8.41 4.55
CA HIS A 563 3.08 -7.41 4.30
C HIS A 563 4.48 -7.84 4.77
N HIS A 564 4.56 -8.89 5.58
CA HIS A 564 5.83 -9.46 6.08
C HIS A 564 6.39 -10.48 5.09
N LEU A 565 7.62 -10.94 5.35
CA LEU A 565 8.27 -11.95 4.52
C LEU A 565 7.35 -13.16 4.27
N PRO A 566 7.28 -13.68 3.04
CA PRO A 566 6.54 -14.91 2.78
C PRO A 566 7.24 -16.09 3.47
N VAL A 567 6.45 -17.06 3.93
CA VAL A 567 6.98 -18.35 4.37
C VAL A 567 7.55 -19.07 3.16
N SER A 568 8.83 -19.45 3.21
CA SER A 568 9.50 -20.22 2.14
C SER A 568 9.17 -21.71 2.25
N ALA A 569 9.12 -22.26 3.46
CA ALA A 569 8.78 -23.65 3.73
C ALA A 569 8.21 -23.83 5.15
N TYR A 570 7.38 -24.86 5.34
CA TYR A 570 7.01 -25.33 6.67
C TYR A 570 7.84 -26.56 7.01
N ILE A 571 8.69 -26.44 8.02
CA ILE A 571 9.58 -27.50 8.47
C ILE A 571 8.79 -28.51 9.28
N THR A 572 8.90 -29.79 8.94
CA THR A 572 8.09 -30.83 9.59
C THR A 572 8.55 -31.08 11.02
N PRO A 573 7.67 -31.60 11.90
CA PRO A 573 8.04 -31.99 13.26
C PRO A 573 9.25 -32.94 13.31
N GLU A 574 9.37 -33.86 12.34
CA GLU A 574 10.48 -34.80 12.22
C GLU A 574 11.79 -34.07 11.93
N GLN A 575 11.78 -33.10 11.00
CA GLN A 575 12.94 -32.26 10.72
C GLN A 575 13.37 -31.45 11.95
N PHE A 576 12.42 -30.89 12.71
CA PHE A 576 12.75 -30.23 13.98
C PHE A 576 13.36 -31.19 15.00
N ALA A 577 12.90 -32.44 15.06
CA ALA A 577 13.49 -33.47 15.93
C ALA A 577 14.92 -33.82 15.49
N ASP A 578 15.16 -33.92 14.19
CA ASP A 578 16.51 -34.13 13.64
C ASP A 578 17.45 -32.97 13.97
N TYR A 579 17.01 -31.72 13.77
CA TYR A 579 17.82 -30.55 14.15
C TYR A 579 18.11 -30.51 15.66
N LYS A 580 17.17 -30.94 16.50
CA LYS A 580 17.40 -31.06 17.95
C LYS A 580 18.51 -32.07 18.24
N ARG A 581 18.44 -33.25 17.65
CA ARG A 581 19.44 -34.31 17.82
C ARG A 581 20.82 -33.82 17.39
N ILE A 582 20.92 -33.21 16.20
CA ILE A 582 22.19 -32.69 15.67
C ILE A 582 22.76 -31.58 16.57
N ALA A 583 21.93 -30.65 17.05
CA ALA A 583 22.39 -29.59 17.95
C ALA A 583 22.94 -30.17 19.28
N LEU A 584 22.29 -31.17 19.85
CA LEU A 584 22.78 -31.86 21.06
C LEU A 584 24.11 -32.58 20.79
N GLU A 585 24.23 -33.28 19.66
CA GLU A 585 25.47 -33.95 19.23
C GLU A 585 26.63 -32.96 19.02
N LYS A 586 26.36 -31.76 18.48
CA LYS A 586 27.36 -30.70 18.30
C LYS A 586 27.86 -30.10 19.63
N GLY A 587 27.09 -30.22 20.72
CA GLY A 587 27.51 -29.77 22.06
C GLY A 587 26.61 -28.74 22.75
N PHE A 588 25.43 -28.43 22.20
CA PHE A 588 24.43 -27.68 22.96
C PHE A 588 23.95 -28.49 24.18
N LYS A 589 23.78 -27.84 25.33
CA LYS A 589 23.33 -28.50 26.57
C LYS A 589 21.82 -28.55 26.70
N HIS A 590 21.12 -27.56 26.15
CA HIS A 590 19.66 -27.49 26.20
C HIS A 590 19.13 -26.99 24.85
N VAL A 591 18.29 -27.80 24.22
CA VAL A 591 17.73 -27.50 22.89
C VAL A 591 16.21 -27.71 22.92
N VAL A 592 15.48 -26.65 22.60
CA VAL A 592 14.02 -26.69 22.40
C VAL A 592 13.77 -26.48 20.90
N SER A 593 13.16 -27.45 20.24
CA SER A 593 13.01 -27.45 18.78
C SER A 593 11.62 -27.94 18.41
N GLY A 594 10.89 -27.15 17.64
CA GLY A 594 9.56 -27.53 17.18
C GLY A 594 8.80 -26.37 16.53
N PRO A 595 7.71 -26.64 15.80
CA PRO A 595 7.09 -25.60 14.98
C PRO A 595 6.54 -24.40 15.77
N LEU A 596 5.91 -24.67 16.91
CA LEU A 596 5.35 -23.63 17.78
C LEU A 596 6.35 -23.11 18.82
N VAL A 597 7.59 -23.62 18.84
CA VAL A 597 8.61 -23.13 19.77
C VAL A 597 8.89 -21.65 19.51
N ARG A 598 9.01 -20.89 20.58
CA ARG A 598 9.44 -19.49 20.61
C ARG A 598 10.54 -19.36 21.65
N SER A 599 11.36 -18.31 21.57
CA SER A 599 12.49 -18.11 22.50
C SER A 599 12.07 -18.20 23.98
N SER A 600 10.84 -17.79 24.31
CA SER A 600 10.30 -17.80 25.68
C SER A 600 9.26 -18.91 25.96
N TYR A 601 8.95 -19.76 24.98
CA TYR A 601 7.95 -20.83 25.14
C TYR A 601 8.47 -21.91 26.11
N HIS A 602 7.72 -22.16 27.18
CA HIS A 602 8.06 -23.11 28.26
C HIS A 602 9.48 -22.91 28.83
N ALA A 603 9.97 -21.66 28.87
CA ALA A 603 11.34 -21.34 29.31
C ALA A 603 11.68 -21.80 30.74
N ALA A 604 10.67 -22.06 31.58
CA ALA A 604 10.87 -22.55 32.95
C ALA A 604 11.25 -24.05 33.03
N GLU A 605 11.11 -24.81 31.95
CA GLU A 605 11.35 -26.28 31.91
C GLU A 605 12.80 -26.66 31.56
N GLY A 606 13.64 -25.68 31.23
CA GLY A 606 15.03 -25.88 30.81
C GLY A 606 16.02 -25.07 31.60
#